data_AF-A0A842UDT0-F1
#
_entry.id   AF-A0A842UDT0-F1
#
_cell.length_a   1.000
_cell.length_b   1.000
_cell.length_c   1.000
_cell.angle_alpha   90.00
_cell.angle_beta   90.00
_cell.angle_gamma   90.00
#
_symmetry.space_group_name_H-M   'P 1'
#
loop_
_entity.id
_entity.type
_entity.pdbx_description
1 polymer ?
#
loop_
_entity_poly.entity_id
_entity_poly.type
_entity_poly.pdbx_seq_one_letter_code
_entity_poly.pdbx_strand_id
1 'polypeptide(L)'
;MKKRGQVTTFIIIGLIIVVIVGLLLFLSFKFSTEYSEAKRKGVQHFSMNALKLEPYIKECVYQQSVVALFDSIERTGKKTTLPPVEEIEYIISDYLERHIRDCVDFSKFKEFEVDPGRINATVNIYKEHFAVEIKWPLKIKQKDLTMTLEDFKIEFPLQLNELYLKVKSIVDANAETNVSLDLDLILGQGLNIEILGCKGNNINYLVNDNEYMLDNNILQFFFNAPINDLIGLFEFKDGIIFKPPFFTGKHVLRKQGEIKRLIFDTTKEGYIEGCYRRDRETEHYTFSLVEDNRIPAAVSRKKGKRVLIERTAVNVSSENFNLQGAFRLTAPFGFDKGTLFLLSEEKEAAIYKLEENEWKKLQTETKGNYLAAEIVETGIYSAGIPLCAPAAVSEKPDLIAVFVASDYENLSIFSSHADKHASGLLELTGLNISIYKTMKLTNIGCEAWNTTECSPAFVKQYLGPCEQEGVYADHTIVLIESGIVGLDHRTADDVSYVGSYLTDNYDYCNVCYTLYELGKSLGLNDTIANMTEVNMTGMIPVMAVNQFEPAELSYEQVYFTEQEKETIRENLEIV
;
A
#
# COMPACT_ATOMS: atom_id res chain seq x y z
N MET A 1 -82.40 7.86 95.23
CA MET A 1 -81.47 6.95 94.53
C MET A 1 -80.75 7.72 93.42
N LYS A 2 -79.52 8.22 93.64
CA LYS A 2 -78.77 9.07 92.68
C LYS A 2 -77.33 8.60 92.41
N LYS A 3 -76.98 7.36 92.77
CA LYS A 3 -75.59 6.83 92.68
C LYS A 3 -75.33 5.85 91.51
N ARG A 4 -76.34 5.46 90.73
CA ARG A 4 -76.16 4.51 89.60
C ARG A 4 -75.66 5.16 88.29
N GLY A 5 -75.81 6.48 88.11
CA GLY A 5 -75.29 7.19 86.94
C GLY A 5 -73.78 7.44 86.95
N GLN A 6 -73.14 7.31 88.12
CA GLN A 6 -71.70 7.55 88.27
C GLN A 6 -70.86 6.44 87.61
N VAL A 7 -71.31 5.19 87.71
CA VAL A 7 -70.60 4.02 87.13
C VAL A 7 -70.59 4.07 85.60
N THR A 8 -71.73 4.37 84.97
CA THR A 8 -71.82 4.54 83.51
C THR A 8 -70.94 5.68 83.00
N THR A 9 -70.81 6.76 83.77
CA THR A 9 -69.93 7.89 83.42
C THR A 9 -68.46 7.47 83.40
N PHE A 10 -68.00 6.69 84.38
CA PHE A 10 -66.63 6.16 84.40
C PHE A 10 -66.34 5.18 83.26
N ILE A 11 -67.31 4.35 82.86
CA ILE A 11 -67.15 3.43 81.72
C ILE A 11 -67.00 4.21 80.41
N ILE A 12 -67.83 5.25 80.18
CA ILE A 12 -67.74 6.09 78.98
C ILE A 12 -66.40 6.83 78.94
N ILE A 13 -65.94 7.38 80.07
CA ILE A 13 -64.64 8.06 80.15
C ILE A 13 -63.50 7.08 79.86
N GLY A 14 -63.53 5.88 80.45
CA GLY A 14 -62.53 4.83 80.18
C GLY A 14 -62.47 4.46 78.70
N LEU A 15 -63.63 4.31 78.04
CA LEU A 15 -63.70 4.03 76.60
C LEU A 15 -63.10 5.18 75.77
N ILE A 16 -63.43 6.44 76.10
CA ILE A 16 -62.88 7.61 75.41
C ILE A 16 -61.36 7.67 75.56
N ILE A 17 -60.82 7.39 76.75
CA ILE A 17 -59.37 7.35 76.98
C ILE A 17 -58.71 6.26 76.12
N VAL A 18 -59.28 5.06 76.07
CA VAL A 18 -58.75 3.95 75.24
C VAL A 18 -58.77 4.32 73.76
N VAL A 19 -59.83 4.96 73.27
CA VAL A 19 -59.91 5.42 71.88
C VAL A 19 -58.87 6.49 71.58
N ILE A 20 -58.68 7.47 72.47
CA ILE A 20 -57.67 8.53 72.29
C ILE A 20 -56.26 7.94 72.31
N VAL A 21 -55.94 7.07 73.26
CA VAL A 21 -54.61 6.42 73.35
C VAL A 21 -54.37 5.53 72.14
N GLY A 22 -55.37 4.75 71.72
CA GLY A 22 -55.29 3.92 70.51
C GLY A 22 -55.05 4.75 69.25
N LEU A 23 -55.74 5.89 69.11
CA LEU A 23 -55.55 6.82 67.99
C LEU A 23 -54.14 7.45 68.02
N LEU A 24 -53.66 7.89 69.18
CA LEU A 24 -52.32 8.46 69.33
C LEU A 24 -51.22 7.43 68.99
N LEU A 25 -51.38 6.18 69.44
CA LEU A 25 -50.46 5.09 69.08
C LEU A 25 -50.50 4.78 67.59
N PHE A 26 -51.69 4.73 66.98
CA PHE A 26 -51.85 4.50 65.54
C PHE A 26 -51.19 5.61 64.72
N LEU A 27 -51.41 6.88 65.08
CA LEU A 27 -50.78 8.02 64.43
C LEU A 27 -49.26 7.99 64.62
N SER A 28 -48.77 7.73 65.83
CA SER A 28 -47.33 7.60 66.10
C SER A 28 -46.68 6.50 65.25
N PHE A 29 -47.35 5.35 65.11
CA PHE A 29 -46.87 4.26 64.28
C PHE A 29 -46.85 4.65 62.80
N LYS A 30 -47.92 5.27 62.29
CA LYS A 30 -48.02 5.71 60.88
C LYS A 30 -46.97 6.78 60.52
N PHE A 31 -46.78 7.77 61.39
CA PHE A 31 -45.76 8.81 61.20
C PHE A 31 -44.34 8.22 61.20
N SER A 32 -44.08 7.23 62.05
CA SER A 32 -42.77 6.55 62.09
C SER A 32 -42.49 5.75 60.82
N THR A 33 -43.49 5.04 60.27
CA THR A 33 -43.30 4.26 59.03
C THR A 33 -43.10 5.16 57.82
N GLU A 34 -43.92 6.19 57.64
CA GLU A 34 -43.81 7.13 56.50
C GLU A 34 -42.48 7.90 56.53
N TYR A 35 -42.00 8.31 57.71
CA TYR A 35 -40.69 8.95 57.86
C TYR A 35 -39.54 8.00 57.49
N SER A 36 -39.62 6.73 57.92
CA SER A 36 -38.59 5.73 57.60
C SER A 36 -38.54 5.39 56.09
N GLU A 37 -39.70 5.37 55.42
CA GLU A 37 -39.79 5.08 53.99
C GLU A 37 -39.31 6.25 53.14
N ALA A 38 -39.66 7.48 53.51
CA ALA A 38 -39.14 8.69 52.88
C ALA A 38 -37.62 8.80 53.04
N LYS A 39 -37.08 8.46 54.22
CA LYS A 39 -35.64 8.40 54.47
C LYS A 39 -34.96 7.30 53.65
N ARG A 40 -35.55 6.09 53.54
CA ARG A 40 -35.04 5.00 52.68
C ARG A 40 -35.03 5.38 51.20
N LYS A 41 -36.13 5.95 50.69
CA LYS A 41 -36.23 6.44 49.30
C LYS A 41 -35.22 7.56 49.05
N GLY A 42 -35.03 8.46 50.02
CA GLY A 42 -33.98 9.50 49.99
C GLY A 42 -32.57 8.92 49.90
N VAL A 43 -32.24 7.92 50.72
CA VAL A 43 -30.92 7.23 50.69
C VAL A 43 -30.69 6.49 49.37
N GLN A 44 -31.71 5.80 48.84
CA GLN A 44 -31.61 5.12 47.54
C GLN A 44 -31.38 6.13 46.40
N HIS A 45 -32.14 7.22 46.37
CA HIS A 45 -31.98 8.26 45.35
C HIS A 45 -30.65 9.00 45.46
N PHE A 46 -30.18 9.27 46.69
CA PHE A 46 -28.86 9.84 46.94
C PHE A 46 -27.75 8.93 46.43
N SER A 47 -27.80 7.63 46.79
CA SER A 47 -26.83 6.63 46.33
C SER A 47 -26.79 6.53 44.81
N MET A 48 -27.95 6.42 44.13
CA MET A 48 -27.99 6.31 42.66
C MET A 48 -27.42 7.54 41.94
N ASN A 49 -27.59 8.74 42.46
CA ASN A 49 -27.03 9.94 41.83
C ASN A 49 -25.56 10.15 42.20
N ALA A 50 -25.15 9.83 43.42
CA ALA A 50 -23.74 9.89 43.80
C ALA A 50 -22.91 8.85 43.05
N LEU A 51 -23.50 7.71 42.67
CA LEU A 51 -22.89 6.72 41.77
C LEU A 51 -22.59 7.27 40.37
N LYS A 52 -23.12 8.44 39.98
CA LYS A 52 -22.73 9.12 38.71
C LYS A 52 -21.37 9.82 38.82
N LEU A 53 -20.87 10.11 40.02
CA LEU A 53 -19.53 10.68 40.19
C LEU A 53 -18.46 9.65 39.85
N GLU A 54 -18.65 8.39 40.21
CA GLU A 54 -17.66 7.33 39.98
C GLU A 54 -17.27 7.17 38.50
N PRO A 55 -18.19 7.01 37.53
CA PRO A 55 -17.81 6.93 36.12
C PRO A 55 -17.24 8.25 35.59
N TYR A 56 -17.66 9.41 36.10
CA TYR A 56 -17.09 10.70 35.71
C TYR A 56 -15.62 10.85 36.15
N ILE A 57 -15.32 10.42 37.38
CA ILE A 57 -13.94 10.41 37.91
C ILE A 57 -13.11 9.38 37.18
N LYS A 58 -13.65 8.17 36.96
CA LYS A 58 -12.97 7.12 36.17
C LYS A 58 -12.64 7.60 34.77
N GLU A 59 -13.56 8.30 34.10
CA GLU A 59 -13.27 8.88 32.79
C GLU A 59 -12.11 9.89 32.86
N CYS A 60 -12.09 10.79 33.86
CA CYS A 60 -10.91 11.63 34.02
C CYS A 60 -9.63 10.81 34.25
N VAL A 61 -9.64 9.89 35.22
CA VAL A 61 -8.44 9.11 35.57
C VAL A 61 -7.95 8.36 34.33
N TYR A 62 -8.85 7.86 33.49
CA TYR A 62 -8.51 7.26 32.20
C TYR A 62 -7.75 8.25 31.31
N GLN A 63 -8.35 9.41 31.01
CA GLN A 63 -7.76 10.45 30.17
C GLN A 63 -6.40 10.93 30.70
N GLN A 64 -6.29 11.18 32.00
CA GLN A 64 -5.04 11.64 32.63
C GLN A 64 -3.97 10.55 32.63
N SER A 65 -4.34 9.27 32.71
CA SER A 65 -3.40 8.16 32.64
C SER A 65 -2.82 8.00 31.24
N VAL A 66 -3.64 8.20 30.19
CA VAL A 66 -3.18 8.23 28.80
C VAL A 66 -2.13 9.33 28.62
N VAL A 67 -2.42 10.55 29.09
CA VAL A 67 -1.49 11.69 29.00
C VAL A 67 -0.22 11.42 29.80
N ALA A 68 -0.34 10.92 31.03
CA ALA A 68 0.80 10.58 31.89
C ALA A 68 1.71 9.53 31.24
N LEU A 69 1.13 8.52 30.57
CA LEU A 69 1.87 7.51 29.84
C LEU A 69 2.69 8.13 28.70
N PHE A 70 2.08 8.98 27.88
CA PHE A 70 2.81 9.67 26.79
C PHE A 70 3.91 10.60 27.32
N ASP A 71 3.65 11.39 28.37
CA ASP A 71 4.65 12.26 29.01
C ASP A 71 5.81 11.43 29.57
N SER A 72 5.53 10.26 30.16
CA SER A 72 6.57 9.34 30.65
C SER A 72 7.46 8.83 29.51
N ILE A 73 6.88 8.46 28.36
CA ILE A 73 7.63 8.01 27.19
C ILE A 73 8.48 9.15 26.60
N GLU A 74 7.94 10.37 26.52
CA GLU A 74 8.69 11.52 25.98
C GLU A 74 9.89 11.89 26.88
N ARG A 75 9.69 11.90 28.21
CA ARG A 75 10.76 12.21 29.17
C ARG A 75 11.88 11.18 29.13
N THR A 76 11.54 9.93 28.87
CA THR A 76 12.51 8.81 28.84
C THR A 76 13.29 8.75 27.55
N GLY A 77 12.69 9.10 26.41
CA GLY A 77 13.37 9.20 25.12
C GLY A 77 14.53 10.20 25.06
N LYS A 78 14.65 11.11 26.04
CA LYS A 78 15.79 12.04 26.16
C LYS A 78 17.03 11.42 26.82
N LYS A 79 16.88 10.28 27.52
CA LYS A 79 17.99 9.58 28.17
C LYS A 79 18.56 8.53 27.21
N THR A 80 19.86 8.25 27.31
CA THR A 80 20.55 7.19 26.54
C THR A 80 20.16 5.78 26.97
N THR A 81 19.45 5.65 28.09
CA THR A 81 18.97 4.39 28.66
C THR A 81 17.50 4.55 29.02
N LEU A 82 16.67 3.54 28.69
CA LEU A 82 15.32 3.48 29.22
C LEU A 82 15.37 3.28 30.74
N PRO A 83 14.58 4.02 31.53
CA PRO A 83 14.52 3.79 32.96
C PRO A 83 13.79 2.47 33.26
N PRO A 84 14.04 1.88 34.44
CA PRO A 84 13.32 0.69 34.88
C PRO A 84 11.80 0.93 34.95
N VAL A 85 11.01 -0.14 34.84
CA VAL A 85 9.53 -0.08 34.82
C VAL A 85 9.00 0.62 36.07
N GLU A 86 9.63 0.39 37.22
CA GLU A 86 9.27 0.98 38.50
C GLU A 86 9.43 2.52 38.51
N GLU A 87 10.40 3.05 37.76
CA GLU A 87 10.55 4.51 37.58
C GLU A 87 9.45 5.06 36.68
N ILE A 88 9.02 4.32 35.65
CA ILE A 88 7.88 4.70 34.79
C ILE A 88 6.58 4.72 35.60
N GLU A 89 6.33 3.68 36.39
CA GLU A 89 5.18 3.61 37.32
C GLU A 89 5.17 4.82 38.26
N TYR A 90 6.31 5.14 38.86
CA TYR A 90 6.45 6.30 39.74
C TYR A 90 6.16 7.62 39.02
N ILE A 91 6.69 7.83 37.81
CA ILE A 91 6.46 9.05 37.02
C ILE A 91 4.97 9.22 36.71
N ILE A 92 4.28 8.16 36.32
CA ILE A 92 2.85 8.19 36.02
C ILE A 92 2.04 8.47 37.29
N SER A 93 2.35 7.79 38.40
CA SER A 93 1.73 8.04 39.71
C SER A 93 1.84 9.51 40.13
N ASP A 94 3.06 10.06 40.12
CA ASP A 94 3.33 11.46 40.49
C ASP A 94 2.66 12.46 39.54
N TYR A 95 2.53 12.11 38.25
CA TYR A 95 1.75 12.92 37.31
C TYR A 95 0.27 12.94 37.70
N LEU A 96 -0.34 11.78 37.95
CA LEU A 96 -1.76 11.64 38.26
C LEU A 96 -2.16 12.36 39.55
N GLU A 97 -1.34 12.27 40.59
CA GLU A 97 -1.58 12.97 41.87
C GLU A 97 -1.69 14.49 41.71
N ARG A 98 -0.96 15.05 40.75
CA ARG A 98 -0.92 16.49 40.49
C ARG A 98 -2.04 16.98 39.57
N HIS A 99 -2.46 16.17 38.59
CA HIS A 99 -3.31 16.65 37.50
C HIS A 99 -4.76 16.10 37.52
N ILE A 100 -5.08 15.08 38.32
CA ILE A 100 -6.48 14.59 38.45
C ILE A 100 -7.44 15.68 38.95
N ARG A 101 -6.96 16.70 39.66
CA ARG A 101 -7.83 17.80 40.10
C ARG A 101 -8.22 18.74 38.96
N ASP A 102 -7.43 18.78 37.89
CA ASP A 102 -7.61 19.75 36.80
C ASP A 102 -8.70 19.33 35.82
N CYS A 103 -9.00 18.03 35.75
CA CYS A 103 -10.02 17.46 34.86
C CYS A 103 -11.40 17.28 35.52
N VAL A 104 -11.48 17.26 36.86
CA VAL A 104 -12.71 16.98 37.61
C VAL A 104 -13.33 18.29 38.08
N ASP A 105 -14.46 18.64 37.47
CA ASP A 105 -15.24 19.81 37.84
C ASP A 105 -16.49 19.41 38.62
N PHE A 106 -16.38 19.44 39.96
CA PHE A 106 -17.51 19.12 40.84
C PHE A 106 -18.65 20.14 40.75
N SER A 107 -18.44 21.33 40.17
CA SER A 107 -19.51 22.33 40.01
C SER A 107 -20.64 21.87 39.07
N LYS A 108 -20.38 20.85 38.25
CA LYS A 108 -21.37 20.19 37.39
C LYS A 108 -22.42 19.42 38.18
N PHE A 109 -22.13 19.05 39.43
CA PHE A 109 -23.02 18.29 40.31
C PHE A 109 -23.58 19.18 41.42
N LYS A 110 -24.40 20.16 41.03
CA LYS A 110 -24.92 21.21 41.93
C LYS A 110 -25.78 20.69 43.08
N GLU A 111 -26.29 19.47 42.96
CA GLU A 111 -27.09 18.79 43.99
C GLU A 111 -26.26 18.21 45.14
N PHE A 112 -24.92 18.27 45.05
CA PHE A 112 -23.99 17.76 46.05
C PHE A 112 -23.01 18.83 46.54
N GLU A 113 -22.68 18.76 47.82
CA GLU A 113 -21.47 19.38 48.37
C GLU A 113 -20.40 18.29 48.41
N VAL A 114 -19.34 18.45 47.61
CA VAL A 114 -18.23 17.50 47.52
C VAL A 114 -17.01 18.09 48.20
N ASP A 115 -16.51 17.42 49.23
CA ASP A 115 -15.29 17.76 49.96
C ASP A 115 -14.17 16.76 49.58
N PRO A 116 -13.25 17.14 48.67
CA PRO A 116 -12.23 16.24 48.15
C PRO A 116 -11.02 16.13 49.10
N GLY A 117 -10.66 14.90 49.47
CA GLY A 117 -9.47 14.60 50.23
C GLY A 117 -8.17 14.61 49.42
N ARG A 118 -7.10 14.08 50.03
CA ARG A 118 -5.79 13.92 49.37
C ARG A 118 -5.84 12.76 48.37
N ILE A 119 -5.22 12.96 47.22
CA ILE A 119 -5.08 11.93 46.18
C ILE A 119 -3.80 11.16 46.45
N ASN A 120 -3.86 9.83 46.32
CA ASN A 120 -2.71 8.96 46.27
C ASN A 120 -2.89 8.02 45.07
N ALA A 121 -1.92 7.99 44.16
CA ALA A 121 -2.00 7.22 42.94
C ALA A 121 -0.97 6.08 42.95
N THR A 122 -1.43 4.86 42.73
CA THR A 122 -0.57 3.70 42.51
C THR A 122 -0.75 3.21 41.09
N VAL A 123 0.36 3.05 40.39
CA VAL A 123 0.40 2.56 39.02
C VAL A 123 1.17 1.25 39.01
N ASN A 124 0.62 0.23 38.34
CA ASN A 124 1.28 -1.06 38.18
C ASN A 124 1.23 -1.48 36.70
N ILE A 125 2.39 -1.74 36.12
CA ILE A 125 2.56 -2.23 34.75
C ILE A 125 2.77 -3.75 34.83
N TYR A 126 1.70 -4.51 34.58
CA TYR A 126 1.78 -5.95 34.51
C TYR A 126 2.17 -6.42 33.10
N LYS A 127 2.40 -7.73 32.97
CA LYS A 127 2.71 -8.36 31.68
C LYS A 127 1.62 -8.14 30.63
N GLU A 128 0.36 -8.31 31.03
CA GLU A 128 -0.78 -8.35 30.09
C GLU A 128 -1.60 -7.06 30.07
N HIS A 129 -1.50 -6.24 31.11
CA HIS A 129 -2.30 -5.05 31.29
C HIS A 129 -1.57 -4.02 32.14
N PHE A 130 -2.06 -2.80 32.12
CA PHE A 130 -1.60 -1.69 32.94
C PHE A 130 -2.74 -1.25 33.85
N ALA A 131 -2.51 -1.13 35.15
CA ALA A 131 -3.54 -0.78 36.14
C ALA A 131 -3.19 0.52 36.87
N VAL A 132 -4.20 1.37 37.02
CA VAL A 132 -4.14 2.62 37.76
C VAL A 132 -5.14 2.55 38.90
N GLU A 133 -4.64 2.71 40.12
CA GLU A 133 -5.42 2.73 41.36
C GLU A 133 -5.28 4.09 42.02
N ILE A 134 -6.39 4.82 42.12
CA ILE A 134 -6.46 6.12 42.78
C ILE A 134 -7.22 5.97 44.08
N LYS A 135 -6.56 6.33 45.19
CA LYS A 135 -7.20 6.53 46.48
C LYS A 135 -7.47 8.01 46.68
N TRP A 136 -8.71 8.42 46.49
CA TRP A 136 -9.15 9.81 46.60
C TRP A 136 -10.46 9.90 47.39
N PRO A 137 -10.39 10.09 48.72
CA PRO A 137 -11.59 10.11 49.55
C PRO A 137 -12.42 11.37 49.29
N LEU A 138 -13.58 11.20 48.67
CA LEU A 138 -14.56 12.22 48.35
C LEU A 138 -15.74 12.11 49.31
N LYS A 139 -15.86 13.07 50.24
CA LYS A 139 -17.05 13.17 51.09
C LYS A 139 -18.14 13.93 50.34
N ILE A 140 -19.21 13.21 50.00
CA ILE A 140 -20.35 13.75 49.24
C ILE A 140 -21.49 13.96 50.22
N LYS A 141 -22.04 15.17 50.28
CA LYS A 141 -23.21 15.50 51.09
C LYS A 141 -24.39 15.94 50.23
N GLN A 142 -25.59 15.49 50.61
CA GLN A 142 -26.86 15.99 50.07
C GLN A 142 -27.85 16.10 51.22
N LYS A 143 -28.18 17.34 51.63
CA LYS A 143 -28.99 17.60 52.83
C LYS A 143 -28.34 16.91 54.06
N ASP A 144 -29.08 16.04 54.76
CA ASP A 144 -28.60 15.32 55.95
C ASP A 144 -27.90 13.98 55.64
N LEU A 145 -27.72 13.66 54.35
CA LEU A 145 -27.07 12.42 53.92
C LEU A 145 -25.60 12.69 53.57
N THR A 146 -24.73 11.77 53.99
CA THR A 146 -23.29 11.81 53.67
C THR A 146 -22.85 10.42 53.23
N MET A 147 -22.00 10.36 52.22
CA MET A 147 -21.29 9.16 51.82
C MET A 147 -19.86 9.48 51.42
N THR A 148 -19.00 8.46 51.39
CA THR A 148 -17.63 8.61 50.92
C THR A 148 -17.38 7.66 49.75
N LEU A 149 -16.77 8.16 48.69
CA LEU A 149 -16.17 7.38 47.61
C LEU A 149 -14.66 7.52 47.73
N GLU A 150 -13.90 6.43 47.75
CA GLU A 150 -12.45 6.51 48.03
C GLU A 150 -11.59 5.81 46.97
N ASP A 151 -12.04 4.68 46.41
CA ASP A 151 -11.23 3.85 45.53
C ASP A 151 -11.70 3.92 44.08
N PHE A 152 -10.80 4.29 43.18
CA PHE A 152 -11.04 4.30 41.73
C PHE A 152 -9.97 3.46 41.05
N LYS A 153 -10.39 2.37 40.41
CA LYS A 153 -9.50 1.47 39.65
C LYS A 153 -9.83 1.49 38.17
N ILE A 154 -8.80 1.56 37.35
CA ILE A 154 -8.86 1.47 35.89
C ILE A 154 -7.82 0.48 35.41
N GLU A 155 -8.22 -0.39 34.49
CA GLU A 155 -7.34 -1.35 33.84
C GLU A 155 -7.35 -1.08 32.34
N PHE A 156 -6.15 -0.97 31.78
CA PHE A 156 -5.92 -0.79 30.36
C PHE A 156 -5.47 -2.12 29.80
N PRO A 157 -6.15 -2.68 28.78
CA PRO A 157 -5.78 -3.95 28.15
C PRO A 157 -4.58 -3.77 27.20
N LEU A 158 -3.52 -3.12 27.69
CA LEU A 158 -2.28 -2.84 26.97
C LEU A 158 -1.15 -3.66 27.58
N GLN A 159 -0.48 -4.45 26.74
CA GLN A 159 0.70 -5.23 27.11
C GLN A 159 1.96 -4.34 27.15
N LEU A 160 1.89 -3.21 27.86
CA LEU A 160 2.93 -2.18 27.87
C LEU A 160 4.30 -2.74 28.26
N ASN A 161 4.33 -3.74 29.15
CA ASN A 161 5.56 -4.42 29.53
C ASN A 161 6.23 -5.14 28.35
N GLU A 162 5.48 -5.79 27.46
CA GLU A 162 6.06 -6.44 26.28
C GLU A 162 6.67 -5.41 25.34
N LEU A 163 5.93 -4.34 25.02
CA LEU A 163 6.43 -3.26 24.18
C LEU A 163 7.68 -2.60 24.80
N TYR A 164 7.64 -2.33 26.11
CA TYR A 164 8.78 -1.82 26.85
C TYR A 164 9.99 -2.75 26.75
N LEU A 165 9.82 -4.07 26.92
CA LEU A 165 10.92 -5.03 26.81
C LEU A 165 11.50 -5.11 25.40
N LYS A 166 10.65 -5.07 24.35
CA LYS A 166 11.09 -4.99 22.95
C LYS A 166 11.96 -3.74 22.75
N VAL A 167 11.44 -2.57 23.12
CA VAL A 167 12.15 -1.30 22.99
C VAL A 167 13.42 -1.24 23.84
N LYS A 168 13.39 -1.80 25.07
CA LYS A 168 14.55 -1.88 25.95
C LYS A 168 15.66 -2.71 25.33
N SER A 169 15.33 -3.85 24.72
CA SER A 169 16.33 -4.69 24.06
C SER A 169 17.04 -3.98 22.90
N ILE A 170 16.33 -3.08 22.19
CA ILE A 170 16.92 -2.22 21.15
C ILE A 170 17.90 -1.23 21.78
N VAL A 171 17.48 -0.55 22.84
CA VAL A 171 18.32 0.44 23.54
C VAL A 171 19.56 -0.20 24.17
N ASP A 172 19.41 -1.36 24.80
CA ASP A 172 20.51 -2.10 25.41
C ASP A 172 21.50 -2.60 24.35
N ALA A 173 21.02 -3.17 23.25
CA ALA A 173 21.87 -3.63 22.14
C ALA A 173 22.67 -2.47 21.52
N ASN A 174 22.04 -1.30 21.39
CA ASN A 174 22.71 -0.09 20.89
C ASN A 174 23.78 0.40 21.86
N ALA A 175 23.55 0.29 23.18
CA ALA A 175 24.53 0.67 24.19
C ALA A 175 25.76 -0.24 24.20
N GLU A 176 25.61 -1.54 23.88
CA GLU A 176 26.71 -2.51 23.83
C GLU A 176 27.53 -2.42 22.53
N THR A 177 26.86 -2.27 21.39
CA THR A 177 27.50 -2.35 20.06
C THR A 177 28.06 -1.02 19.57
N ASN A 178 27.69 0.09 20.22
CA ASN A 178 27.96 1.45 19.76
C ASN A 178 27.36 1.73 18.36
N VAL A 179 26.40 0.90 17.93
CA VAL A 179 25.58 1.10 16.73
C VAL A 179 24.25 1.67 17.21
N SER A 180 23.88 2.89 16.82
CA SER A 180 22.68 3.54 17.36
C SER A 180 21.36 3.07 16.77
N LEU A 181 21.38 2.22 15.73
CA LEU A 181 20.18 1.70 15.10
C LEU A 181 20.41 0.33 14.46
N ASP A 182 20.03 -0.75 15.14
CA ASP A 182 19.93 -2.08 14.55
C ASP A 182 18.52 -2.32 13.98
N LEU A 183 18.33 -2.04 12.68
CA LEU A 183 17.04 -2.26 12.01
C LEU A 183 16.62 -3.73 12.01
N ASP A 184 17.57 -4.66 11.96
CA ASP A 184 17.26 -6.08 11.92
C ASP A 184 16.69 -6.55 13.25
N LEU A 185 17.26 -6.06 14.36
CA LEU A 185 16.73 -6.26 15.69
C LEU A 185 15.32 -5.64 15.84
N ILE A 186 15.14 -4.37 15.45
CA ILE A 186 13.86 -3.68 15.59
C ILE A 186 12.76 -4.38 14.76
N LEU A 187 13.01 -4.63 13.47
CA LEU A 187 12.04 -5.26 12.57
C LEU A 187 11.86 -6.76 12.90
N GLY A 188 12.90 -7.41 13.43
CA GLY A 188 12.85 -8.80 13.90
C GLY A 188 11.85 -9.00 15.03
N GLN A 189 11.66 -7.97 15.86
CA GLN A 189 10.71 -7.94 16.98
C GLN A 189 9.28 -7.57 16.58
N GLY A 190 9.01 -7.36 15.28
CA GLY A 190 7.69 -6.98 14.77
C GLY A 190 7.38 -5.49 14.91
N LEU A 191 8.32 -4.68 15.37
CA LEU A 191 8.15 -3.24 15.51
C LEU A 191 8.25 -2.55 14.15
N ASN A 192 7.49 -1.46 13.98
CA ASN A 192 7.62 -0.54 12.86
C ASN A 192 8.58 0.59 13.23
N ILE A 193 9.21 1.17 12.21
CA ILE A 193 10.08 2.33 12.36
C ILE A 193 9.54 3.43 11.46
N GLU A 194 9.46 4.66 11.95
CA GLU A 194 9.12 5.81 11.13
C GLU A 194 10.23 6.85 11.26
N ILE A 195 10.86 7.20 10.15
CA ILE A 195 11.91 8.21 10.11
C ILE A 195 11.23 9.57 10.01
N LEU A 196 11.45 10.41 11.01
CA LEU A 196 10.87 11.74 11.14
C LEU A 196 11.71 12.81 10.43
N GLY A 197 12.98 12.50 10.18
CA GLY A 197 13.92 13.37 9.48
C GLY A 197 15.30 13.37 10.11
N CYS A 198 16.18 14.24 9.60
CA CYS A 198 17.55 14.39 10.10
C CYS A 198 17.72 15.73 10.84
N LYS A 199 18.46 15.74 11.95
CA LYS A 199 18.91 16.97 12.63
C LYS A 199 20.43 16.93 12.78
N GLY A 200 21.14 17.63 11.89
CA GLY A 200 22.59 17.59 11.83
C GLY A 200 23.09 16.23 11.30
N ASN A 201 23.98 15.56 12.04
CA ASN A 201 24.49 14.24 11.70
C ASN A 201 23.67 13.10 12.34
N ASN A 202 22.48 13.40 12.87
CA ASN A 202 21.63 12.43 13.54
C ASN A 202 20.29 12.30 12.82
N ILE A 203 19.71 11.11 12.88
CA ILE A 203 18.41 10.73 12.38
C ILE A 203 17.45 10.63 13.55
N ASN A 204 16.34 11.34 13.44
CA ASN A 204 15.20 11.19 14.33
C ASN A 204 14.29 10.14 13.73
N TYR A 205 14.00 9.10 14.49
CA TYR A 205 13.04 8.08 14.11
C TYR A 205 12.18 7.74 15.31
N LEU A 206 10.98 7.23 15.04
CA LEU A 206 10.11 6.66 16.04
C LEU A 206 9.97 5.16 15.80
N VAL A 207 9.85 4.41 16.88
CA VAL A 207 9.55 2.99 16.86
C VAL A 207 8.15 2.82 17.42
N ASN A 208 7.32 2.06 16.73
CA ASN A 208 5.93 1.86 17.13
C ASN A 208 5.46 0.45 16.79
N ASP A 209 4.31 0.08 17.32
CA ASP A 209 3.67 -1.19 17.01
C ASP A 209 2.17 -0.97 16.92
N ASN A 210 1.59 -1.32 15.76
CA ASN A 210 0.18 -1.09 15.47
C ASN A 210 -0.74 -1.97 16.35
N GLU A 211 -0.21 -3.01 17.00
CA GLU A 211 -0.95 -3.82 17.97
C GLU A 211 -1.20 -3.05 19.29
N TYR A 212 -0.43 -1.99 19.54
CA TYR A 212 -0.46 -1.22 20.79
C TYR A 212 -1.09 0.15 20.56
N MET A 213 -2.42 0.16 20.42
CA MET A 213 -3.23 1.37 20.27
C MET A 213 -3.99 1.71 21.55
N LEU A 214 -3.97 2.98 21.93
CA LEU A 214 -4.75 3.55 23.03
C LEU A 214 -5.56 4.73 22.48
N ASP A 215 -6.88 4.67 22.54
CA ASP A 215 -7.79 5.65 21.93
C ASP A 215 -7.50 5.96 20.45
N ASN A 216 -7.24 4.90 19.66
CA ASN A 216 -6.81 5.00 18.25
C ASN A 216 -5.46 5.71 18.03
N ASN A 217 -4.70 5.99 19.10
CA ASN A 217 -3.34 6.50 19.01
C ASN A 217 -2.36 5.34 19.21
N ILE A 218 -1.47 5.16 18.25
CA ILE A 218 -0.40 4.18 18.34
C ILE A 218 0.64 4.69 19.36
N LEU A 219 1.11 3.84 20.25
CA LEU A 219 2.24 4.18 21.14
C LEU A 219 3.54 4.29 20.35
N GLN A 220 4.24 5.40 20.50
CA GLN A 220 5.45 5.75 19.73
C GLN A 220 6.60 6.09 20.67
N PHE A 221 7.79 5.52 20.40
CA PHE A 221 9.03 5.80 21.12
C PHE A 221 9.96 6.58 20.20
N PHE A 222 10.47 7.72 20.66
CA PHE A 222 11.32 8.60 19.86
C PHE A 222 12.79 8.35 20.14
N PHE A 223 13.58 8.28 19.07
CA PHE A 223 15.00 8.04 19.12
C PHE A 223 15.77 9.03 18.25
N ASN A 224 17.04 9.21 18.60
CA ASN A 224 18.00 10.03 17.88
C ASN A 224 19.31 9.26 17.72
N ALA A 225 19.68 8.95 16.48
CA ALA A 225 20.80 8.07 16.12
C ALA A 225 21.77 8.76 15.16
N PRO A 226 23.11 8.72 15.32
CA PRO A 226 24.04 9.15 14.29
C PRO A 226 23.78 8.48 12.93
N ILE A 227 23.76 9.28 11.85
CA ILE A 227 23.48 8.82 10.48
C ILE A 227 24.47 7.79 9.96
N ASN A 228 25.70 7.81 10.48
CA ASN A 228 26.74 6.86 10.09
C ASN A 228 26.33 5.42 10.42
N ASP A 229 25.45 5.23 11.39
CA ASP A 229 25.02 3.92 11.86
C ASP A 229 23.97 3.30 10.92
N LEU A 230 23.33 4.12 10.08
CA LEU A 230 22.44 3.66 9.00
C LEU A 230 23.17 3.22 7.74
N ILE A 231 24.44 3.61 7.56
CA ILE A 231 25.19 3.32 6.33
C ILE A 231 25.50 1.82 6.19
N GLY A 232 25.71 1.11 7.31
CA GLY A 232 25.94 -0.34 7.30
C GLY A 232 24.72 -1.19 6.93
N LEU A 233 23.51 -0.62 6.99
CA LEU A 233 22.25 -1.35 6.79
C LEU A 233 21.76 -1.37 5.35
N PHE A 234 22.36 -0.53 4.50
CA PHE A 234 22.00 -0.36 3.10
C PHE A 234 23.11 -0.79 2.15
N GLU A 235 24.15 -1.45 2.66
CA GLU A 235 25.09 -2.21 1.84
C GLU A 235 24.38 -3.47 1.34
N PHE A 236 23.84 -3.40 0.12
CA PHE A 236 23.48 -4.61 -0.61
C PHE A 236 24.76 -5.39 -0.92
N LYS A 237 24.66 -6.74 -0.92
CA LYS A 237 25.78 -7.65 -1.25
C LYS A 237 26.47 -7.35 -2.60
N ASP A 238 25.84 -6.57 -3.46
CA ASP A 238 26.28 -6.24 -4.81
C ASP A 238 27.02 -4.89 -4.91
N GLY A 239 27.40 -4.29 -3.77
CA GLY A 239 28.21 -3.04 -3.74
C GLY A 239 27.41 -1.76 -3.99
N ILE A 240 26.08 -1.84 -4.08
CA ILE A 240 25.20 -0.69 -4.14
C ILE A 240 24.93 -0.22 -2.70
N ILE A 241 25.52 0.92 -2.34
CA ILE A 241 25.28 1.58 -1.04
C ILE A 241 24.12 2.55 -1.21
N PHE A 242 22.95 2.18 -0.69
CA PHE A 242 21.82 3.10 -0.59
C PHE A 242 22.03 4.03 0.63
N LYS A 243 21.68 5.31 0.51
CA LYS A 243 21.74 6.27 1.63
C LYS A 243 20.38 6.94 1.75
N PRO A 244 19.77 6.95 2.96
CA PRO A 244 18.43 7.48 3.15
C PRO A 244 18.42 8.99 2.90
N PRO A 245 17.27 9.53 2.44
CA PRO A 245 17.15 10.93 2.11
C PRO A 245 17.16 11.89 3.33
N PHE A 246 17.78 13.06 3.14
CA PHE A 246 18.03 14.20 4.02
C PHE A 246 16.97 15.33 3.95
N PHE A 247 15.65 15.09 3.93
CA PHE A 247 14.68 16.19 4.13
C PHE A 247 13.42 15.74 4.87
N THR A 248 12.66 16.71 5.37
CA THR A 248 11.47 16.54 6.22
C THR A 248 10.28 16.00 5.44
N GLY A 249 9.91 14.76 5.73
CA GLY A 249 8.71 14.07 5.28
C GLY A 249 8.43 12.88 6.20
N LYS A 250 7.19 12.40 6.23
CA LYS A 250 6.81 11.22 7.03
C LYS A 250 7.25 9.96 6.28
N HIS A 251 8.15 9.16 6.84
CA HIS A 251 8.64 7.94 6.19
C HIS A 251 8.42 6.73 7.10
N VAL A 252 7.68 5.70 6.65
CA VAL A 252 7.36 4.54 7.50
C VAL A 252 7.98 3.26 6.94
N LEU A 253 8.93 2.68 7.66
CA LEU A 253 9.41 1.30 7.48
C LEU A 253 8.43 0.35 8.19
N ARG A 254 7.81 -0.57 7.43
CA ARG A 254 6.91 -1.61 7.98
C ARG A 254 7.36 -3.00 7.58
N LYS A 255 7.14 -3.98 8.46
CA LYS A 255 7.24 -5.40 8.11
C LYS A 255 5.93 -5.84 7.45
N GLN A 256 5.98 -6.38 6.23
CA GLN A 256 4.82 -6.93 5.54
C GLN A 256 5.09 -8.41 5.19
N GLY A 257 4.64 -9.31 6.06
CA GLY A 257 4.98 -10.74 5.96
C GLY A 257 6.43 -11.03 6.35
N GLU A 258 7.12 -11.88 5.58
CA GLU A 258 8.56 -12.17 5.79
C GLU A 258 9.50 -11.13 5.13
N ILE A 259 8.96 -10.25 4.29
CA ILE A 259 9.75 -9.27 3.52
C ILE A 259 9.72 -7.91 4.24
N LYS A 260 10.89 -7.38 4.57
CA LYS A 260 11.07 -6.02 5.10
C LYS A 260 10.89 -5.02 3.95
N ARG A 261 9.92 -4.10 4.03
CA ARG A 261 9.67 -3.08 2.98
C ARG A 261 9.72 -1.68 3.59
N LEU A 262 10.56 -0.83 3.01
CA LEU A 262 10.46 0.63 3.19
C LEU A 262 9.23 1.08 2.41
N ILE A 263 8.35 1.89 2.98
CA ILE A 263 7.17 2.43 2.30
C ILE A 263 7.25 3.96 2.41
N PHE A 264 7.26 4.64 1.27
CA PHE A 264 7.24 6.10 1.20
C PHE A 264 5.79 6.57 1.09
N ASP A 265 5.27 7.21 2.14
CA ASP A 265 3.93 7.82 2.12
C ASP A 265 4.06 9.27 1.63
N THR A 266 3.74 9.50 0.35
CA THR A 266 3.80 10.83 -0.26
C THR A 266 2.46 11.53 -0.09
N THR A 267 2.28 12.23 1.04
CA THR A 267 1.09 13.08 1.20
C THR A 267 1.29 14.43 0.51
N LYS A 268 0.44 14.66 -0.50
CA LYS A 268 0.07 15.90 -1.22
C LYS A 268 1.19 16.91 -1.53
N GLU A 269 1.36 17.12 -2.84
CA GLU A 269 2.33 17.96 -3.54
C GLU A 269 3.67 17.23 -3.74
N GLY A 270 3.83 16.63 -4.93
CA GLY A 270 4.94 15.76 -5.35
C GLY A 270 6.32 16.43 -5.39
N TYR A 271 6.78 16.96 -4.27
CA TYR A 271 8.12 17.48 -4.07
C TYR A 271 8.98 16.42 -3.41
N ILE A 272 10.02 15.97 -4.12
CA ILE A 272 11.10 15.16 -3.55
C ILE A 272 12.39 15.95 -3.74
N GLU A 273 12.84 16.66 -2.70
CA GLU A 273 14.20 17.20 -2.67
C GLU A 273 15.17 16.03 -2.44
N GLY A 274 15.92 15.68 -3.48
CA GLY A 274 16.81 14.52 -3.52
C GLY A 274 18.07 14.66 -2.67
N CYS A 275 18.71 13.52 -2.41
CA CYS A 275 19.75 13.39 -1.40
C CYS A 275 21.08 13.02 -2.02
N TYR A 276 22.17 13.61 -1.54
CA TYR A 276 23.46 13.48 -2.18
C TYR A 276 24.42 12.58 -1.38
N ARG A 277 25.11 11.67 -2.09
CA ARG A 277 26.29 10.98 -1.57
C ARG A 277 27.53 11.62 -2.18
N ARG A 278 28.40 12.22 -1.36
CA ARG A 278 29.79 12.53 -1.79
C ARG A 278 30.63 11.27 -1.62
N ASP A 279 31.10 10.71 -2.72
CA ASP A 279 32.20 9.76 -2.70
C ASP A 279 33.48 10.51 -2.29
N ARG A 280 34.14 10.07 -1.22
CA ARG A 280 35.33 10.76 -0.69
C ARG A 280 36.57 10.51 -1.56
N GLU A 281 36.59 9.44 -2.34
CA GLU A 281 37.70 9.08 -3.21
C GLU A 281 37.55 9.71 -4.60
N THR A 282 36.35 9.65 -5.18
CA THR A 282 36.11 10.16 -6.55
C THR A 282 35.60 11.60 -6.58
N GLU A 283 35.12 12.12 -5.44
CA GLU A 283 34.37 13.37 -5.31
C GLU A 283 33.02 13.40 -6.06
N HIS A 284 32.49 12.25 -6.51
CA HIS A 284 31.20 12.20 -7.17
C HIS A 284 30.03 12.39 -6.20
N TYR A 285 29.02 13.12 -6.66
CA TYR A 285 27.74 13.38 -6.03
C TYR A 285 26.64 12.66 -6.81
N THR A 286 25.93 11.73 -6.18
CA THR A 286 24.75 11.07 -6.78
C THR A 286 23.46 11.57 -6.15
N PHE A 287 22.50 11.99 -6.97
CA PHE A 287 21.18 12.47 -6.62
C PHE A 287 20.13 11.50 -7.17
N SER A 288 19.15 11.07 -6.38
CA SER A 288 18.16 10.07 -6.80
C SER A 288 16.72 10.53 -6.53
N LEU A 289 15.81 10.21 -7.44
CA LEU A 289 14.36 10.26 -7.26
C LEU A 289 13.89 8.87 -6.80
N VAL A 290 13.05 8.80 -5.77
CA VAL A 290 12.53 7.54 -5.21
C VAL A 290 11.01 7.57 -5.26
N GLU A 291 10.40 6.62 -5.97
CA GLU A 291 8.94 6.48 -6.13
C GLU A 291 8.57 5.00 -5.97
N ASP A 292 7.52 4.69 -5.21
CA ASP A 292 6.98 3.32 -5.05
C ASP A 292 8.05 2.25 -4.76
N ASN A 293 9.04 2.59 -3.91
CA ASN A 293 10.16 1.74 -3.52
C ASN A 293 11.13 1.39 -4.67
N ARG A 294 11.13 2.19 -5.74
CA ARG A 294 12.04 2.10 -6.86
C ARG A 294 12.78 3.43 -7.04
N ILE A 295 13.92 3.39 -7.72
CA ILE A 295 14.64 4.60 -8.14
C ILE A 295 14.39 4.78 -9.63
N PRO A 296 13.30 5.45 -10.03
CA PRO A 296 13.03 5.63 -11.46
C PRO A 296 14.11 6.46 -12.17
N ALA A 297 14.78 7.37 -11.46
CA ALA A 297 15.82 8.23 -12.02
C ALA A 297 16.90 8.59 -10.99
N ALA A 298 18.16 8.66 -11.42
CA ALA A 298 19.28 9.18 -10.63
C ALA A 298 20.31 9.89 -11.50
N VAL A 299 21.09 10.81 -10.92
CA VAL A 299 22.14 11.58 -11.61
C VAL A 299 23.41 11.56 -10.77
N SER A 300 24.54 11.16 -11.34
CA SER A 300 25.86 11.22 -10.69
C SER A 300 26.78 12.25 -11.36
N ARG A 301 27.47 13.12 -10.60
CA ARG A 301 28.41 14.13 -11.15
C ARG A 301 29.57 14.47 -10.22
N LYS A 302 30.73 14.86 -10.76
CA LYS A 302 31.98 15.09 -10.01
C LYS A 302 32.03 16.39 -9.19
N LYS A 303 31.30 17.43 -9.60
CA LYS A 303 31.26 18.75 -8.93
C LYS A 303 29.86 19.32 -9.06
N GLY A 304 29.32 19.94 -8.02
CA GLY A 304 28.00 20.59 -8.05
C GLY A 304 27.19 20.32 -6.79
N LYS A 305 26.57 21.37 -6.23
CA LYS A 305 25.89 21.28 -4.93
C LYS A 305 24.44 20.80 -5.01
N ARG A 306 23.82 20.77 -6.19
CA ARG A 306 22.40 20.46 -6.33
C ARG A 306 22.01 20.07 -7.76
N VAL A 307 21.32 18.94 -7.89
CA VAL A 307 20.52 18.57 -9.07
C VAL A 307 19.12 18.25 -8.57
N LEU A 308 18.11 18.85 -9.19
CA LEU A 308 16.71 18.56 -8.96
C LEU A 308 16.22 17.63 -10.09
N ILE A 309 15.57 16.54 -9.70
CA ILE A 309 14.99 15.55 -10.61
C ILE A 309 13.48 15.57 -10.39
N GLU A 310 12.70 15.94 -11.40
CA GLU A 310 11.24 16.06 -11.30
C GLU A 310 10.59 15.19 -12.36
N ARG A 311 9.62 14.36 -12.00
CA ARG A 311 8.75 13.74 -13.00
C ARG A 311 7.90 14.84 -13.65
N THR A 312 7.90 14.91 -14.97
CA THR A 312 7.15 15.93 -15.71
C THR A 312 6.04 15.29 -16.52
N ALA A 313 4.84 15.85 -16.42
CA ALA A 313 3.69 15.49 -17.25
C ALA A 313 3.79 16.10 -18.65
N VAL A 314 4.98 16.06 -19.27
CA VAL A 314 5.06 16.32 -20.71
C VAL A 314 4.23 15.22 -21.35
N ASN A 315 3.24 15.55 -22.18
CA ASN A 315 2.53 14.55 -22.96
C ASN A 315 3.56 13.86 -23.85
N VAL A 316 4.00 12.68 -23.40
CA VAL A 316 5.20 12.02 -23.93
C VAL A 316 4.93 11.26 -25.23
N SER A 317 3.76 11.45 -25.85
CA SER A 317 3.46 10.92 -27.18
C SER A 317 4.11 11.82 -28.23
N SER A 318 5.42 11.68 -28.42
CA SER A 318 5.98 12.04 -29.72
C SER A 318 5.64 10.93 -30.70
N GLU A 319 5.32 11.29 -31.95
CA GLU A 319 4.94 10.36 -33.02
C GLU A 319 5.96 9.23 -33.29
N ASN A 320 7.17 9.31 -32.70
CA ASN A 320 8.32 8.43 -33.01
C ASN A 320 8.83 7.58 -31.83
N PHE A 321 8.37 7.79 -30.58
CA PHE A 321 8.96 7.12 -29.40
C PHE A 321 7.91 6.69 -28.37
N ASN A 322 8.09 5.51 -27.77
CA ASN A 322 7.41 5.14 -26.53
C ASN A 322 8.29 5.47 -25.33
N LEU A 323 7.89 6.49 -24.59
CA LEU A 323 8.68 7.08 -23.53
C LEU A 323 8.13 6.68 -22.16
N GLN A 324 8.95 6.01 -21.35
CA GLN A 324 8.65 5.51 -20.00
C GLN A 324 8.75 6.64 -18.95
N GLY A 325 7.91 7.67 -19.11
CA GLY A 325 7.86 8.83 -18.21
C GLY A 325 9.04 9.79 -18.38
N ALA A 326 8.72 11.08 -18.52
CA ALA A 326 9.73 12.11 -18.67
C ALA A 326 10.17 12.69 -17.30
N PHE A 327 11.46 12.96 -17.18
CA PHE A 327 12.11 13.56 -16.01
C PHE A 327 12.78 14.87 -16.41
N ARG A 328 12.45 15.96 -15.71
CA ARG A 328 13.14 17.24 -15.83
C ARG A 328 14.32 17.26 -14.85
N LEU A 329 15.51 17.54 -15.40
CA LEU A 329 16.72 17.76 -14.63
C LEU A 329 17.05 19.25 -14.58
N THR A 330 17.07 19.82 -13.39
CA THR A 330 17.41 21.22 -13.15
C THR A 330 18.64 21.34 -12.26
N ALA A 331 19.68 22.04 -12.70
CA ALA A 331 20.90 22.32 -11.95
C ALA A 331 21.10 23.84 -11.85
N PRO A 332 20.68 24.48 -10.75
CA PRO A 332 20.60 25.94 -10.63
C PRO A 332 21.96 26.65 -10.69
N PHE A 333 23.07 25.92 -10.57
CA PHE A 333 24.44 26.47 -10.59
C PHE A 333 25.25 25.95 -11.79
N GLY A 334 24.56 25.57 -12.87
CA GLY A 334 25.18 24.95 -14.05
C GLY A 334 25.31 23.43 -13.95
N PHE A 335 25.34 22.80 -15.12
CA PHE A 335 25.50 21.36 -15.26
C PHE A 335 26.91 21.08 -15.78
N ASP A 336 27.72 20.38 -14.99
CA ASP A 336 28.95 19.76 -15.50
C ASP A 336 28.61 18.36 -16.01
N LYS A 337 29.54 17.72 -16.71
CA LYS A 337 29.45 16.31 -17.10
C LYS A 337 29.00 15.42 -15.92
N GLY A 338 27.93 14.67 -16.13
CA GLY A 338 27.38 13.69 -15.21
C GLY A 338 26.84 12.46 -15.94
N THR A 339 26.35 11.49 -15.19
CA THR A 339 25.71 10.27 -15.70
C THR A 339 24.29 10.21 -15.17
N LEU A 340 23.31 10.21 -16.08
CA LEU A 340 21.90 9.97 -15.80
C LEU A 340 21.65 8.47 -15.83
N PHE A 341 20.96 7.97 -14.81
CA PHE A 341 20.47 6.61 -14.70
C PHE A 341 18.94 6.65 -14.74
N LEU A 342 18.32 5.93 -15.67
CA LEU A 342 16.86 5.75 -15.70
C LEU A 342 16.55 4.27 -15.59
N LEU A 343 15.59 3.92 -14.72
CA LEU A 343 15.12 2.54 -14.61
C LEU A 343 14.40 2.17 -15.91
N SER A 344 14.75 1.03 -16.50
CA SER A 344 14.02 0.47 -17.64
C SER A 344 13.98 -1.04 -17.55
N GLU A 345 12.79 -1.60 -17.76
CA GLU A 345 12.58 -3.06 -17.83
C GLU A 345 12.83 -3.60 -19.25
N GLU A 346 13.09 -2.70 -20.21
CA GLU A 346 13.16 -3.00 -21.64
C GLU A 346 14.62 -2.99 -22.12
N LYS A 347 15.08 -4.11 -22.70
CA LYS A 347 16.50 -4.28 -23.10
C LYS A 347 16.94 -3.33 -24.22
N GLU A 348 16.01 -2.90 -25.06
CA GLU A 348 16.28 -2.07 -26.25
C GLU A 348 16.08 -0.57 -25.97
N ALA A 349 15.71 -0.21 -24.75
CA ALA A 349 15.46 1.18 -24.41
C ALA A 349 16.75 2.01 -24.42
N ALA A 350 16.60 3.28 -24.80
CA ALA A 350 17.65 4.29 -24.74
C ALA A 350 17.17 5.52 -23.97
N ILE A 351 18.11 6.36 -23.54
CA ILE A 351 17.80 7.65 -22.95
C ILE A 351 17.71 8.69 -24.07
N TYR A 352 16.62 9.44 -24.07
CA TYR A 352 16.37 10.54 -24.99
C TYR A 352 16.36 11.86 -24.23
N LYS A 353 16.77 12.93 -24.91
CA LYS A 353 16.71 14.31 -24.43
C LYS A 353 15.82 15.14 -25.36
N LEU A 354 14.91 15.92 -24.79
CA LEU A 354 14.07 16.84 -25.55
C LEU A 354 14.84 18.12 -25.91
N GLU A 355 15.05 18.35 -27.20
CA GLU A 355 15.71 19.54 -27.77
C GLU A 355 14.84 20.12 -28.87
N GLU A 356 14.48 21.41 -28.78
CA GLU A 356 13.70 22.10 -29.84
C GLU A 356 12.37 21.39 -30.21
N ASN A 357 11.76 20.70 -29.25
CA ASN A 357 10.57 19.83 -29.40
C ASN A 357 10.81 18.48 -30.10
N GLU A 358 12.06 18.10 -30.33
CA GLU A 358 12.45 16.79 -30.85
C GLU A 358 13.20 15.98 -29.79
N TRP A 359 12.92 14.67 -29.72
CA TRP A 359 13.64 13.76 -28.84
C TRP A 359 14.90 13.24 -29.52
N LYS A 360 16.07 13.63 -29.00
CA LYS A 360 17.37 13.17 -29.50
C LYS A 360 17.91 12.04 -28.65
N LYS A 361 18.29 10.93 -29.29
CA LYS A 361 18.88 9.75 -28.64
C LYS A 361 20.26 10.09 -28.08
N LEU A 362 20.50 9.75 -26.81
CA LEU A 362 21.82 9.83 -26.20
C LEU A 362 22.57 8.51 -26.33
N GLN A 363 23.90 8.56 -26.30
CA GLN A 363 24.72 7.37 -26.16
C GLN A 363 24.42 6.72 -24.80
N THR A 364 23.71 5.59 -24.84
CA THR A 364 23.18 4.91 -23.66
C THR A 364 23.87 3.55 -23.49
N GLU A 365 24.24 3.21 -22.26
CA GLU A 365 24.76 1.91 -21.86
C GLU A 365 23.79 1.24 -20.86
N THR A 366 23.59 -0.06 -20.96
CA THR A 366 22.74 -0.80 -20.02
C THR A 366 23.57 -1.31 -18.83
N LYS A 367 23.14 -1.00 -17.61
CA LYS A 367 23.77 -1.42 -16.35
C LYS A 367 22.73 -2.07 -15.44
N GLY A 368 22.61 -3.40 -15.51
CA GLY A 368 21.53 -4.11 -14.84
C GLY A 368 20.18 -3.68 -15.39
N ASN A 369 19.27 -3.23 -14.52
CA ASN A 369 17.94 -2.73 -14.91
C ASN A 369 17.92 -1.22 -15.18
N TYR A 370 19.08 -0.59 -15.33
CA TYR A 370 19.19 0.85 -15.55
C TYR A 370 19.84 1.14 -16.90
N LEU A 371 19.29 2.13 -17.58
CA LEU A 371 19.96 2.82 -18.68
C LEU A 371 20.84 3.90 -18.09
N ALA A 372 22.08 4.02 -18.56
CA ALA A 372 22.99 5.08 -18.17
C ALA A 372 23.41 5.89 -19.40
N ALA A 373 23.36 7.21 -19.31
CA ALA A 373 23.83 8.11 -20.37
C ALA A 373 24.62 9.26 -19.78
N GLU A 374 25.66 9.68 -20.49
CA GLU A 374 26.39 10.90 -20.16
C GLU A 374 25.53 12.12 -20.49
N ILE A 375 25.42 13.04 -19.54
CA ILE A 375 24.68 14.29 -19.70
C ILE A 375 25.55 15.47 -19.33
N VAL A 376 25.46 16.55 -20.11
CA VAL A 376 26.28 17.76 -19.96
C VAL A 376 25.46 19.01 -19.65
N GLU A 377 24.14 18.90 -19.61
CA GLU A 377 23.23 20.04 -19.39
C GLU A 377 21.92 19.66 -18.71
N THR A 378 21.21 20.68 -18.23
CA THR A 378 19.83 20.55 -17.76
C THR A 378 18.89 20.29 -18.93
N GLY A 379 17.76 19.62 -18.68
CA GLY A 379 16.83 19.31 -19.76
C GLY A 379 15.72 18.38 -19.33
N ILE A 380 14.90 17.96 -20.29
CA ILE A 380 13.90 16.92 -20.08
C ILE A 380 14.43 15.65 -20.74
N TYR A 381 14.48 14.58 -19.95
CA TYR A 381 15.03 13.29 -20.33
C TYR A 381 13.97 12.22 -20.15
N SER A 382 14.00 11.18 -20.97
CA SER A 382 13.12 10.03 -20.81
C SER A 382 13.82 8.77 -21.25
N ALA A 383 13.54 7.66 -20.57
CA ALA A 383 13.83 6.34 -21.12
C ALA A 383 12.75 6.05 -22.18
N GLY A 384 13.11 5.34 -23.24
CA GLY A 384 12.10 4.85 -24.17
C GLY A 384 12.67 3.97 -25.25
N ILE A 385 11.77 3.39 -26.03
CA ILE A 385 12.10 2.54 -27.17
C ILE A 385 11.71 3.33 -28.43
N PRO A 386 12.60 3.41 -29.45
CA PRO A 386 12.16 3.93 -30.74
C PRO A 386 11.03 3.04 -31.27
N LEU A 387 9.98 3.64 -31.86
CA LEU A 387 8.84 2.88 -32.38
C LEU A 387 9.24 1.86 -33.47
N CYS A 388 10.43 2.02 -34.04
CA CYS A 388 10.99 1.19 -35.11
C CYS A 388 12.39 0.70 -34.73
N ALA A 389 12.55 0.10 -33.54
CA ALA A 389 13.77 -0.63 -33.23
C ALA A 389 13.76 -1.97 -34.00
N PRO A 390 14.73 -2.24 -34.89
CA PRO A 390 14.91 -3.59 -35.40
C PRO A 390 15.28 -4.50 -34.23
N ALA A 391 14.54 -5.60 -34.05
CA ALA A 391 15.09 -6.74 -33.33
C ALA A 391 16.45 -7.06 -33.96
N ALA A 392 17.50 -7.22 -33.16
CA ALA A 392 18.86 -7.34 -33.67
C ALA A 392 19.02 -8.58 -34.59
N VAL A 393 18.80 -8.43 -35.90
CA VAL A 393 19.03 -9.47 -36.91
C VAL A 393 20.31 -9.14 -37.66
N SER A 394 21.28 -10.05 -37.63
CA SER A 394 22.60 -9.87 -38.25
C SER A 394 22.61 -10.07 -39.77
N GLU A 395 21.50 -10.51 -40.36
CA GLU A 395 21.34 -10.80 -41.78
C GLU A 395 20.05 -10.17 -42.33
N LYS A 396 20.06 -9.83 -43.62
CA LYS A 396 18.90 -9.21 -44.29
C LYS A 396 17.70 -10.16 -44.20
N PRO A 397 16.56 -9.75 -43.62
CA PRO A 397 15.41 -10.64 -43.47
C PRO A 397 14.80 -11.01 -44.82
N ASP A 398 14.19 -12.18 -44.88
CA ASP A 398 13.38 -12.64 -46.01
C ASP A 398 12.00 -11.97 -46.03
N LEU A 399 11.53 -11.52 -44.85
CA LEU A 399 10.25 -10.84 -44.67
C LEU A 399 10.32 -9.85 -43.50
N ILE A 400 9.77 -8.65 -43.68
CA ILE A 400 9.58 -7.67 -42.62
C ILE A 400 8.10 -7.64 -42.23
N ALA A 401 7.81 -8.05 -40.98
CA ALA A 401 6.48 -7.99 -40.40
C ALA A 401 6.42 -6.90 -39.31
N VAL A 402 5.43 -6.01 -39.39
CA VAL A 402 5.23 -4.95 -38.38
C VAL A 402 3.95 -5.21 -37.59
N PHE A 403 4.07 -5.40 -36.28
CA PHE A 403 2.95 -5.55 -35.36
C PHE A 403 2.48 -4.18 -34.86
N VAL A 404 1.20 -3.87 -35.02
CA VAL A 404 0.60 -2.60 -34.59
C VAL A 404 -0.41 -2.86 -33.49
N ALA A 405 -0.26 -2.22 -32.32
CA ALA A 405 -1.28 -2.29 -31.28
C ALA A 405 -2.45 -1.35 -31.60
N SER A 406 -3.66 -1.87 -31.79
CA SER A 406 -4.85 -1.04 -32.06
C SER A 406 -5.44 -0.43 -30.77
N ASP A 407 -5.78 -1.27 -29.80
CA ASP A 407 -6.55 -0.93 -28.60
C ASP A 407 -5.99 -1.55 -27.31
N TYR A 408 -4.73 -2.03 -27.34
CA TYR A 408 -4.07 -2.52 -26.14
C TYR A 408 -3.93 -1.42 -25.08
N GLU A 409 -4.50 -1.62 -23.89
CA GLU A 409 -4.27 -0.76 -22.73
C GLU A 409 -2.91 -1.07 -22.09
N ASN A 410 -2.51 -2.35 -22.10
CA ASN A 410 -1.24 -2.80 -21.53
C ASN A 410 -0.26 -3.26 -22.62
N LEU A 411 0.80 -2.48 -22.81
CA LEU A 411 1.83 -2.74 -23.80
C LEU A 411 2.68 -3.98 -23.52
N SER A 412 2.79 -4.43 -22.26
CA SER A 412 3.50 -5.67 -21.96
C SER A 412 2.72 -6.88 -22.50
N ILE A 413 1.39 -6.83 -22.48
CA ILE A 413 0.52 -7.88 -23.03
C ILE A 413 0.65 -7.88 -24.56
N PHE A 414 0.56 -6.71 -25.20
CA PHE A 414 0.81 -6.57 -26.64
C PHE A 414 2.16 -7.16 -27.04
N SER A 415 3.23 -6.80 -26.32
CA SER A 415 4.58 -7.27 -26.60
C SER A 415 4.65 -8.79 -26.54
N SER A 416 4.05 -9.40 -25.51
CA SER A 416 3.97 -10.86 -25.36
C SER A 416 3.18 -11.52 -26.47
N HIS A 417 2.06 -10.93 -26.92
CA HIS A 417 1.25 -11.48 -28.01
C HIS A 417 1.98 -11.39 -29.35
N ALA A 418 2.62 -10.25 -29.61
CA ALA A 418 3.46 -10.06 -30.79
C ALA A 418 4.61 -11.09 -30.82
N ASP A 419 5.30 -11.33 -29.70
CA ASP A 419 6.37 -12.35 -29.61
C ASP A 419 5.87 -13.78 -29.81
N LYS A 420 4.65 -14.08 -29.37
CA LYS A 420 4.03 -15.38 -29.58
C LYS A 420 3.72 -15.61 -31.06
N HIS A 421 3.13 -14.63 -31.74
CA HIS A 421 2.87 -14.71 -33.18
C HIS A 421 4.15 -14.74 -34.00
N ALA A 422 5.12 -13.90 -33.64
CA ALA A 422 6.46 -13.90 -34.18
C ALA A 422 7.09 -15.30 -34.20
N SER A 423 7.10 -15.95 -33.03
CA SER A 423 7.69 -17.27 -32.85
C SER A 423 6.96 -18.33 -33.67
N GLY A 424 5.63 -18.28 -33.71
CA GLY A 424 4.83 -19.20 -34.53
C GLY A 424 5.05 -19.04 -36.03
N LEU A 425 5.22 -17.80 -36.51
CA LEU A 425 5.56 -17.53 -37.92
C LEU A 425 6.95 -18.07 -38.26
N LEU A 426 7.93 -17.88 -37.38
CA LEU A 426 9.30 -18.38 -37.55
C LEU A 426 9.32 -19.92 -37.62
N GLU A 427 8.65 -20.59 -36.68
CA GLU A 427 8.61 -22.05 -36.57
C GLU A 427 7.96 -22.70 -37.81
N LEU A 428 6.90 -22.09 -38.35
CA LEU A 428 6.14 -22.67 -39.45
C LEU A 428 6.69 -22.34 -40.83
N THR A 429 7.29 -21.16 -41.03
CA THR A 429 7.79 -20.75 -42.37
C THR A 429 9.27 -21.08 -42.58
N GLY A 430 10.04 -21.17 -41.50
CA GLY A 430 11.50 -21.26 -41.58
C GLY A 430 12.18 -20.02 -42.19
N LEU A 431 11.43 -18.95 -42.48
CA LEU A 431 11.94 -17.70 -43.05
C LEU A 431 12.60 -16.85 -41.96
N ASN A 432 13.63 -16.08 -42.32
CA ASN A 432 14.20 -15.10 -41.41
C ASN A 432 13.31 -13.85 -41.37
N ILE A 433 12.36 -13.81 -40.44
CA ILE A 433 11.39 -12.71 -40.30
C ILE A 433 11.92 -11.67 -39.31
N SER A 434 12.09 -10.42 -39.76
CA SER A 434 12.34 -9.30 -38.86
C SER A 434 11.03 -8.70 -38.37
N ILE A 435 10.92 -8.54 -37.07
CA ILE A 435 9.67 -8.19 -36.41
C ILE A 435 9.81 -6.86 -35.72
N TYR A 436 8.95 -5.93 -36.11
CA TYR A 436 8.89 -4.59 -35.54
C TYR A 436 7.58 -4.44 -34.78
N LYS A 437 7.62 -3.78 -33.63
CA LYS A 437 6.44 -3.53 -32.80
C LYS A 437 6.22 -2.03 -32.72
N THR A 438 5.07 -1.55 -33.19
CA THR A 438 4.66 -0.15 -33.11
C THR A 438 3.38 -0.01 -32.28
N MET A 439 3.21 1.15 -31.63
CA MET A 439 2.25 1.33 -30.55
C MET A 439 1.01 2.15 -30.89
N LYS A 440 -0.03 1.80 -30.13
CA LYS A 440 -1.35 2.40 -29.91
C LYS A 440 -1.84 3.42 -30.94
N LEU A 441 -2.78 2.98 -31.78
CA LEU A 441 -3.61 3.86 -32.61
C LEU A 441 -4.67 4.63 -31.79
N THR A 442 -4.30 5.30 -30.69
CA THR A 442 -5.27 6.14 -29.96
C THR A 442 -5.50 7.47 -30.69
N ASN A 443 -6.75 7.74 -31.05
CA ASN A 443 -7.28 8.97 -31.68
C ASN A 443 -7.28 9.07 -33.20
N ILE A 444 -7.04 7.99 -33.94
CA ILE A 444 -6.85 8.10 -35.39
C ILE A 444 -8.06 7.54 -36.10
N GLY A 445 -9.15 8.31 -36.18
CA GLY A 445 -10.23 8.16 -37.18
C GLY A 445 -10.94 6.81 -37.32
N CYS A 446 -10.51 5.74 -36.66
CA CYS A 446 -11.17 4.45 -36.59
C CYS A 446 -12.27 4.65 -35.55
N GLU A 447 -13.45 5.05 -36.01
CA GLU A 447 -14.57 5.40 -35.14
C GLU A 447 -14.82 4.27 -34.13
N ALA A 448 -14.84 4.64 -32.85
CA ALA A 448 -14.74 3.75 -31.68
C ALA A 448 -15.82 2.66 -31.53
N TRP A 449 -16.68 2.49 -32.53
CA TRP A 449 -17.80 1.55 -32.52
C TRP A 449 -17.88 0.70 -33.79
N ASN A 450 -16.97 0.89 -34.76
CA ASN A 450 -16.84 0.06 -35.94
C ASN A 450 -15.35 -0.16 -36.28
N THR A 451 -14.61 -0.71 -35.31
CA THR A 451 -13.16 -0.97 -35.35
C THR A 451 -12.71 -1.91 -36.48
N THR A 452 -13.61 -2.35 -37.35
CA THR A 452 -13.33 -3.21 -38.50
C THR A 452 -12.73 -2.48 -39.71
N GLU A 453 -12.62 -1.14 -39.69
CA GLU A 453 -12.17 -0.38 -40.86
C GLU A 453 -11.17 0.74 -40.51
N CYS A 454 -10.03 0.39 -39.89
CA CYS A 454 -8.87 1.26 -40.08
C CYS A 454 -8.44 1.13 -41.57
N SER A 455 -8.40 2.23 -42.31
CA SER A 455 -7.95 2.17 -43.71
C SER A 455 -6.49 1.70 -43.76
N PRO A 456 -6.12 0.75 -44.66
CA PRO A 456 -4.72 0.35 -44.86
C PRO A 456 -3.79 1.54 -45.12
N ALA A 457 -4.29 2.58 -45.79
CA ALA A 457 -3.55 3.83 -46.02
C ALA A 457 -3.17 4.55 -44.71
N PHE A 458 -4.03 4.50 -43.70
CA PHE A 458 -3.74 5.05 -42.37
C PHE A 458 -2.68 4.22 -41.65
N VAL A 459 -2.83 2.89 -41.63
CA VAL A 459 -1.83 2.00 -41.03
C VAL A 459 -0.45 2.22 -41.65
N LYS A 460 -0.38 2.37 -42.99
CA LYS A 460 0.85 2.70 -43.71
C LYS A 460 1.42 4.08 -43.37
N GLN A 461 0.58 5.10 -43.21
CA GLN A 461 1.04 6.41 -42.75
C GLN A 461 1.73 6.33 -41.38
N TYR A 462 1.28 5.43 -40.51
CA TYR A 462 1.91 5.15 -39.21
C TYR A 462 3.24 4.42 -39.28
N LEU A 463 3.53 3.76 -40.41
CA LEU A 463 4.82 3.13 -40.68
C LEU A 463 5.84 4.12 -41.25
N GLY A 464 5.45 5.34 -41.59
CA GLY A 464 6.32 6.37 -42.15
C GLY A 464 7.63 6.57 -41.37
N PRO A 465 7.64 6.63 -40.02
CA PRO A 465 8.88 6.68 -39.25
C PRO A 465 9.78 5.45 -39.43
N CYS A 466 9.21 4.25 -39.59
CA CYS A 466 9.95 3.03 -39.84
C CYS A 466 10.56 3.03 -41.26
N GLU A 467 9.80 3.50 -42.25
CA GLU A 467 10.27 3.62 -43.64
C GLU A 467 11.41 4.64 -43.77
N GLN A 468 11.37 5.74 -43.00
CA GLN A 468 12.44 6.74 -42.95
C GLN A 468 13.75 6.17 -42.38
N GLU A 469 13.66 5.21 -41.46
CA GLU A 469 14.79 4.43 -40.93
C GLU A 469 15.18 3.25 -41.85
N GLY A 470 14.59 3.17 -43.05
CA GLY A 470 14.90 2.16 -44.07
C GLY A 470 14.20 0.82 -43.86
N VAL A 471 13.21 0.76 -42.95
CA VAL A 471 12.39 -0.44 -42.70
C VAL A 471 11.13 -0.35 -43.54
N TYR A 472 11.13 -1.04 -44.68
CA TYR A 472 9.94 -1.19 -45.52
C TYR A 472 9.23 -2.48 -45.13
N ALA A 473 8.02 -2.38 -44.61
CA ALA A 473 7.23 -3.55 -44.23
C ALA A 473 6.78 -4.30 -45.48
N ASP A 474 7.09 -5.59 -45.57
CA ASP A 474 6.52 -6.46 -46.60
C ASP A 474 5.07 -6.82 -46.23
N HIS A 475 4.78 -6.89 -44.93
CA HIS A 475 3.43 -7.15 -44.41
C HIS A 475 3.21 -6.46 -43.06
N THR A 476 1.99 -5.98 -42.80
CA THR A 476 1.63 -5.33 -41.53
C THR A 476 0.56 -6.13 -40.80
N ILE A 477 0.79 -6.42 -39.52
CA ILE A 477 -0.11 -7.20 -38.68
C ILE A 477 -0.64 -6.29 -37.55
N VAL A 478 -1.91 -5.96 -37.56
CA VAL A 478 -2.56 -5.15 -36.53
C VAL A 478 -3.16 -6.07 -35.47
N LEU A 479 -2.66 -6.02 -34.24
CA LEU A 479 -3.21 -6.76 -33.10
C LEU A 479 -4.27 -5.92 -32.36
N ILE A 480 -5.41 -6.53 -32.07
CA ILE A 480 -6.57 -5.90 -31.41
C ILE A 480 -6.85 -6.61 -30.07
N GLU A 481 -6.82 -5.91 -28.93
CA GLU A 481 -7.10 -6.40 -27.57
C GLU A 481 -8.59 -6.66 -27.29
N SER A 482 -9.52 -5.92 -27.91
CA SER A 482 -10.95 -6.04 -27.56
C SER A 482 -11.59 -7.36 -28.02
N GLY A 483 -12.15 -8.09 -27.05
CA GLY A 483 -12.99 -9.28 -27.29
C GLY A 483 -14.34 -9.00 -27.98
N ILE A 484 -14.66 -7.73 -28.29
CA ILE A 484 -15.88 -7.35 -29.03
C ILE A 484 -15.71 -7.58 -30.53
N VAL A 485 -14.47 -7.57 -31.03
CA VAL A 485 -14.14 -7.93 -32.43
C VAL A 485 -14.09 -9.46 -32.50
N GLY A 486 -15.27 -10.07 -32.40
CA GLY A 486 -15.40 -11.52 -32.30
C GLY A 486 -14.68 -12.25 -33.43
N LEU A 487 -13.86 -13.24 -33.08
CA LEU A 487 -13.35 -14.39 -33.87
C LEU A 487 -12.84 -14.19 -35.32
N ASP A 488 -12.92 -12.99 -35.91
CA ASP A 488 -12.69 -12.74 -37.32
C ASP A 488 -11.26 -12.26 -37.57
N HIS A 489 -10.55 -12.96 -38.45
CA HIS A 489 -9.34 -12.46 -39.12
C HIS A 489 -9.72 -11.83 -40.45
N ARG A 490 -9.16 -10.67 -40.77
CA ARG A 490 -9.39 -10.00 -42.07
C ARG A 490 -8.10 -9.43 -42.63
N THR A 491 -7.94 -9.53 -43.94
CA THR A 491 -6.83 -8.94 -44.69
C THR A 491 -7.40 -7.92 -45.68
N ALA A 492 -6.82 -6.72 -45.69
CA ALA A 492 -7.05 -5.72 -46.72
C ALA A 492 -5.68 -5.22 -47.20
N ASP A 493 -5.41 -5.39 -48.49
CA ASP A 493 -4.10 -5.20 -49.10
C ASP A 493 -3.02 -6.11 -48.44
N ASP A 494 -2.05 -5.50 -47.77
CA ASP A 494 -0.91 -6.07 -47.02
C ASP A 494 -1.07 -5.86 -45.49
N VAL A 495 -2.28 -5.53 -45.04
CA VAL A 495 -2.60 -5.33 -43.63
C VAL A 495 -3.54 -6.42 -43.13
N SER A 496 -3.08 -7.22 -42.18
CA SER A 496 -3.85 -8.28 -41.50
C SER A 496 -4.27 -7.81 -40.11
N TYR A 497 -5.54 -7.97 -39.76
CA TYR A 497 -6.09 -7.62 -38.44
C TYR A 497 -6.35 -8.90 -37.62
N VAL A 498 -5.79 -8.98 -36.40
CA VAL A 498 -5.81 -10.17 -35.54
C VAL A 498 -6.28 -9.82 -34.12
N GLY A 499 -7.36 -10.45 -33.64
CA GLY A 499 -7.89 -10.24 -32.29
C GLY A 499 -7.14 -11.02 -31.19
N SER A 500 -7.14 -10.51 -29.96
CA SER A 500 -6.44 -11.06 -28.78
C SER A 500 -7.12 -12.29 -28.18
N TYR A 501 -8.45 -12.39 -28.22
CA TYR A 501 -9.18 -13.58 -27.71
C TYR A 501 -8.74 -14.87 -28.43
N LEU A 502 -8.24 -14.71 -29.66
CA LEU A 502 -7.68 -15.78 -30.49
C LEU A 502 -6.24 -16.15 -30.07
N THR A 503 -5.51 -15.32 -29.34
CA THR A 503 -4.12 -15.63 -28.94
C THR A 503 -4.04 -16.60 -27.77
N ASP A 504 -5.09 -16.69 -26.95
CA ASP A 504 -5.07 -17.47 -25.69
C ASP A 504 -5.75 -18.84 -25.80
N ASN A 505 -6.47 -19.13 -26.88
CA ASN A 505 -7.24 -20.37 -27.04
C ASN A 505 -6.53 -21.36 -27.99
N TYR A 506 -6.16 -22.54 -27.48
CA TYR A 506 -5.39 -23.56 -28.22
C TYR A 506 -6.16 -24.26 -29.35
N ASP A 507 -7.49 -24.19 -29.35
CA ASP A 507 -8.35 -24.94 -30.29
C ASP A 507 -8.54 -24.26 -31.66
N TYR A 508 -8.03 -23.04 -31.86
CA TYR A 508 -8.08 -22.32 -33.13
C TYR A 508 -6.66 -22.11 -33.68
N CYS A 509 -6.31 -22.70 -34.83
CA CYS A 509 -4.99 -22.47 -35.44
C CYS A 509 -4.90 -21.08 -36.11
N ASN A 510 -4.78 -20.03 -35.31
CA ASN A 510 -4.71 -18.65 -35.78
C ASN A 510 -3.43 -18.35 -36.56
N VAL A 511 -2.35 -19.06 -36.24
CA VAL A 511 -1.11 -18.99 -37.02
C VAL A 511 -1.35 -19.58 -38.42
N CYS A 512 -2.13 -20.66 -38.55
CA CYS A 512 -2.46 -21.25 -39.86
C CYS A 512 -3.24 -20.29 -40.77
N TYR A 513 -4.19 -19.52 -40.24
CA TYR A 513 -5.01 -18.60 -41.06
C TYR A 513 -4.29 -17.30 -41.42
N THR A 514 -3.51 -16.75 -40.48
CA THR A 514 -2.59 -15.62 -40.76
C THR A 514 -1.58 -16.02 -41.84
N LEU A 515 -1.04 -17.24 -41.76
CA LEU A 515 -0.14 -17.81 -42.76
C LEU A 515 -0.82 -18.15 -44.09
N TYR A 516 -2.09 -18.54 -44.08
CA TYR A 516 -2.86 -18.77 -45.31
C TYR A 516 -2.97 -17.47 -46.13
N GLU A 517 -3.32 -16.36 -45.48
CA GLU A 517 -3.41 -15.06 -46.17
C GLU A 517 -2.02 -14.47 -46.47
N LEU A 518 -1.03 -14.66 -45.59
CA LEU A 518 0.37 -14.30 -45.88
C LEU A 518 0.89 -15.07 -47.09
N GLY A 519 0.68 -16.39 -47.12
CA GLY A 519 1.07 -17.26 -48.23
C GLY A 519 0.39 -16.87 -49.54
N LYS A 520 -0.91 -16.53 -49.49
CA LYS A 520 -1.65 -16.00 -50.65
C LYS A 520 -1.11 -14.66 -51.15
N SER A 521 -0.76 -13.74 -50.24
CA SER A 521 -0.14 -12.46 -50.60
C SER A 521 1.27 -12.63 -51.19
N LEU A 522 1.97 -13.70 -50.77
CA LEU A 522 3.28 -14.13 -51.31
C LEU A 522 3.17 -15.03 -52.57
N GLY A 523 1.95 -15.30 -53.07
CA GLY A 523 1.72 -16.07 -54.30
C GLY A 523 1.70 -17.60 -54.16
N LEU A 524 1.62 -18.14 -52.94
CA LEU A 524 1.63 -19.57 -52.61
C LEU A 524 0.21 -20.18 -52.68
N ASN A 525 -0.39 -20.28 -53.88
CA ASN A 525 -1.82 -20.62 -54.02
C ASN A 525 -2.20 -22.11 -53.88
N ASP A 526 -1.28 -23.07 -53.98
CA ASP A 526 -1.66 -24.50 -54.18
C ASP A 526 -1.34 -25.46 -53.02
N THR A 527 -0.69 -25.02 -51.93
CA THR A 527 -0.18 -25.96 -50.89
C THR A 527 -1.05 -26.07 -49.63
N ILE A 528 -2.05 -25.19 -49.44
CA ILE A 528 -2.80 -25.06 -48.17
C ILE A 528 -4.34 -25.13 -48.41
N ALA A 529 -4.79 -25.74 -49.49
CA ALA A 529 -6.23 -25.92 -49.74
C ALA A 529 -6.89 -27.02 -48.87
N ASN A 530 -6.09 -27.91 -48.26
CA ASN A 530 -6.62 -29.07 -47.52
C ASN A 530 -6.77 -28.86 -45.99
N MET A 531 -6.46 -27.67 -45.46
CA MET A 531 -6.61 -27.39 -44.02
C MET A 531 -8.07 -27.10 -43.59
N THR A 532 -8.97 -26.80 -44.54
CA THR A 532 -10.34 -26.34 -44.25
C THR A 532 -11.41 -27.43 -44.13
N GLU A 533 -11.11 -28.71 -44.34
CA GLU A 533 -12.10 -29.81 -44.23
C GLU A 533 -12.10 -30.52 -42.86
N VAL A 534 -11.70 -29.84 -41.78
CA VAL A 534 -11.91 -30.33 -40.40
C VAL A 534 -13.31 -29.94 -39.90
N ASN A 535 -14.28 -30.75 -40.33
CA ASN A 535 -15.65 -30.99 -39.89
C ASN A 535 -16.30 -30.08 -38.80
N MET A 536 -17.23 -29.20 -39.20
CA MET A 536 -18.13 -28.40 -38.34
C MET A 536 -19.52 -29.04 -38.09
N THR A 537 -19.63 -30.36 -37.87
CA THR A 537 -20.96 -31.01 -37.67
C THR A 537 -21.17 -31.70 -36.31
N GLY A 538 -20.50 -31.23 -35.26
CA GLY A 538 -20.64 -31.78 -33.90
C GLY A 538 -20.91 -30.76 -32.79
N MET A 539 -21.92 -29.89 -32.91
CA MET A 539 -22.36 -29.06 -31.77
C MET A 539 -23.41 -29.80 -30.92
N ILE A 540 -23.02 -30.24 -29.73
CA ILE A 540 -23.93 -30.66 -28.64
C ILE A 540 -24.10 -29.48 -27.68
N PRO A 541 -25.32 -29.15 -27.21
CA PRO A 541 -25.51 -28.05 -26.27
C PRO A 541 -24.88 -28.38 -24.91
N VAL A 542 -24.12 -27.41 -24.38
CA VAL A 542 -23.45 -27.48 -23.09
C VAL A 542 -24.50 -27.54 -21.97
N MET A 543 -24.77 -28.73 -21.46
CA MET A 543 -25.16 -28.92 -20.06
C MET A 543 -24.54 -30.22 -19.52
N ALA A 544 -23.61 -30.01 -18.58
CA ALA A 544 -23.06 -30.94 -17.60
C ALA A 544 -22.26 -32.15 -18.11
N VAL A 545 -20.92 -32.08 -18.07
CA VAL A 545 -20.05 -33.24 -17.81
C VAL A 545 -18.74 -32.79 -17.15
N ASN A 546 -18.57 -33.11 -15.86
CA ASN A 546 -17.25 -33.39 -15.29
C ASN A 546 -16.97 -34.87 -15.57
N GLN A 547 -15.73 -35.20 -15.91
CA GLN A 547 -15.17 -36.54 -16.17
C GLN A 547 -15.23 -37.05 -17.62
N PHE A 548 -14.17 -36.82 -18.39
CA PHE A 548 -13.63 -37.78 -19.35
C PHE A 548 -12.10 -37.63 -19.43
N GLU A 549 -11.39 -38.76 -19.42
CA GLU A 549 -9.95 -38.86 -19.71
C GLU A 549 -9.70 -38.73 -21.22
N PRO A 550 -8.50 -38.31 -21.67
CA PRO A 550 -8.22 -38.07 -23.08
C PRO A 550 -8.24 -39.39 -23.88
N ALA A 551 -9.07 -39.44 -24.92
CA ALA A 551 -9.04 -40.53 -25.89
C ALA A 551 -7.88 -40.33 -26.86
N GLU A 552 -6.97 -41.31 -26.95
CA GLU A 552 -6.00 -41.40 -28.03
C GLU A 552 -6.73 -41.73 -29.33
N LEU A 553 -6.69 -40.79 -30.29
CA LEU A 553 -7.18 -41.01 -31.66
C LEU A 553 -6.13 -41.82 -32.44
N SER A 554 -6.49 -43.04 -32.84
CA SER A 554 -5.71 -43.86 -33.75
C SER A 554 -5.87 -43.36 -35.19
N TYR A 555 -4.77 -43.29 -35.95
CA TYR A 555 -4.74 -42.81 -37.34
C TYR A 555 -5.69 -43.57 -38.27
N GLU A 556 -6.07 -44.80 -37.93
CA GLU A 556 -7.01 -45.62 -38.71
C GLU A 556 -8.45 -45.07 -38.72
N GLN A 557 -8.76 -44.14 -37.82
CA GLN A 557 -10.09 -43.53 -37.71
C GLN A 557 -10.27 -42.28 -38.58
N VAL A 558 -9.25 -41.90 -39.35
CA VAL A 558 -9.29 -40.80 -40.33
C VAL A 558 -9.52 -41.38 -41.73
N TYR A 559 -10.49 -40.84 -42.47
CA TYR A 559 -10.84 -41.30 -43.82
C TYR A 559 -9.82 -40.82 -44.87
N PHE A 560 -8.70 -41.54 -44.97
CA PHE A 560 -7.78 -41.45 -46.12
C PHE A 560 -8.20 -42.43 -47.22
N THR A 561 -7.93 -42.10 -48.48
CA THR A 561 -7.98 -43.10 -49.57
C THR A 561 -6.86 -44.12 -49.41
N GLU A 562 -7.03 -45.33 -49.95
CA GLU A 562 -6.02 -46.40 -49.79
C GLU A 562 -4.65 -46.03 -50.40
N GLN A 563 -4.62 -45.15 -51.40
CA GLN A 563 -3.38 -44.64 -52.00
C GLN A 563 -2.65 -43.64 -51.07
N GLU A 564 -3.38 -42.85 -50.29
CA GLU A 564 -2.83 -41.93 -49.30
C GLU A 564 -2.33 -42.66 -48.06
N LYS A 565 -3.04 -43.72 -47.62
CA LYS A 565 -2.55 -44.59 -46.55
C LYS A 565 -1.25 -45.28 -46.92
N GLU A 566 -1.10 -45.70 -48.17
CA GLU A 566 0.15 -46.32 -48.66
C GLU A 566 1.30 -45.29 -48.71
N THR A 567 1.02 -44.06 -49.15
CA THR A 567 2.02 -42.97 -49.17
C THR A 567 2.46 -42.56 -47.77
N ILE A 568 1.55 -42.60 -46.79
CA ILE A 568 1.84 -42.31 -45.37
C ILE A 568 2.68 -43.46 -44.76
N ARG A 569 2.38 -44.73 -45.08
CA ARG A 569 3.19 -45.89 -44.65
C ARG A 569 4.62 -45.82 -45.20
N GLU A 570 4.76 -45.47 -46.48
CA GLU A 570 6.08 -45.39 -47.13
C GLU A 570 6.97 -44.26 -46.58
N ASN A 571 6.39 -43.21 -45.99
CA ASN A 571 7.14 -42.08 -45.43
C ASN A 571 7.32 -42.15 -43.90
N LEU A 572 6.55 -42.97 -43.18
CA LEU A 572 6.69 -43.16 -41.73
C LEU A 572 7.75 -44.19 -41.33
N GLU A 573 8.30 -45.00 -42.26
CA GLU A 573 9.46 -45.86 -41.99
C GLU A 573 10.82 -45.11 -42.07
N ILE A 574 10.82 -43.78 -42.30
CA ILE A 574 12.04 -42.95 -42.39
C ILE A 574 12.28 -42.07 -41.14
N VAL A 575 11.38 -42.10 -40.15
CA VAL A 575 11.56 -41.46 -38.83
C VAL A 575 11.74 -42.53 -37.77
#